data_AF-A0A4Q3SAY0-F1
#
_entry.id   AF-A0A4Q3SAY0-F1
#
_cell.length_a   1.000
_cell.length_b   1.000
_cell.length_c   1.000
_cell.angle_alpha   90.00
_cell.angle_beta   90.00
_cell.angle_gamma   90.00
#
_symmetry.space_group_name_H-M   'P 1'
#
loop_
_entity.id
_entity.type
_entity.pdbx_description
1 polymer ?
#
loop_
_entity_poly.entity_id
_entity_poly.type
_entity_poly.pdbx_seq_one_letter_code
_entity_poly.pdbx_strand_id
1 'polypeptide(L)'
;MQFAWLRSPDTAPDTVAKRKKEMIEQLGFSVMNRRLQTLARGGQPPFLGAGVFESNEYDAAEMTMLIVNAEPGRWREALSAAEQEQRRAVQFGVRQDELDREIAEYRANLKASAAGAATRTPAQLAGEIVSSLGDNEVVTNPSQDLALFEEVVKDLKAEQVSAALKGAFKGDGPLLFMASPVAIDGAETTLLSALDASRKVAVSEPSASVQVAWPYETFGAPGKVVETKDAVDLDTTFIRFENGVRLTVKPTRFKDDEVLVRVNVGGGRLDLPKTEQSLSWASGAYIEGGLKQINAEDMERVLASKVYGAQFGITDDAFVFSGSTRPEDL
;
A
#
# COMPACT_ATOMS: atom_id res chain seq x y z
N MET A 1 6.92 -1.00 -18.42
CA MET A 1 7.15 0.35 -18.99
C MET A 1 7.47 1.29 -17.86
N GLN A 2 8.24 2.34 -18.14
CA GLN A 2 8.64 3.35 -17.16
C GLN A 2 8.60 4.72 -17.84
N PHE A 3 8.04 5.70 -17.14
CA PHE A 3 8.14 7.12 -17.46
C PHE A 3 8.99 7.78 -16.39
N ALA A 4 9.96 8.59 -16.81
CA ALA A 4 10.89 9.25 -15.89
C ALA A 4 10.95 10.76 -16.15
N TRP A 5 10.79 11.54 -15.10
CA TRP A 5 11.04 12.99 -15.09
C TRP A 5 12.26 13.24 -14.22
N LEU A 6 13.28 13.89 -14.80
CA LEU A 6 14.53 14.17 -14.12
C LEU A 6 14.56 15.62 -13.66
N ARG A 7 14.94 15.81 -12.40
CA ARG A 7 15.17 17.09 -11.75
C ARG A 7 16.59 17.15 -11.22
N SER A 8 17.08 18.38 -11.01
CA SER A 8 18.31 18.57 -10.25
C SER A 8 18.11 18.06 -8.82
N PRO A 9 19.10 17.37 -8.24
CA PRO A 9 18.97 16.77 -6.92
C PRO A 9 18.91 17.84 -5.82
N ASP A 10 18.09 17.60 -4.79
CA ASP A 10 18.04 18.43 -3.58
C ASP A 10 19.12 17.99 -2.56
N THR A 11 20.30 18.59 -2.71
CA THR A 11 21.48 18.34 -1.85
C THR A 11 21.45 19.15 -0.55
N ALA A 12 20.32 19.80 -0.23
CA ALA A 12 20.19 20.50 1.04
C ALA A 12 20.28 19.52 2.22
N PRO A 13 20.89 19.93 3.34
CA PRO A 13 20.97 19.09 4.53
C PRO A 13 19.58 18.75 5.06
N ASP A 14 19.49 17.63 5.78
CA ASP A 14 18.28 17.26 6.48
C ASP A 14 17.89 18.33 7.51
N THR A 15 16.68 18.86 7.33
CA THR A 15 16.10 19.89 8.19
C THR A 15 14.61 19.64 8.31
N VAL A 16 14.01 20.17 9.38
CA VAL A 16 12.56 20.14 9.55
C VAL A 16 11.84 20.69 8.30
N ALA A 17 12.34 21.80 7.72
CA ALA A 17 11.73 22.37 6.52
C ALA A 17 11.78 21.43 5.30
N LYS A 18 12.90 20.72 5.09
CA LYS A 18 13.08 19.73 4.02
C LYS A 18 12.09 18.57 4.20
N ARG A 19 12.06 17.95 5.38
CA ARG A 19 11.13 16.85 5.70
C ARG A 19 9.66 17.22 5.55
N LYS A 20 9.28 18.46 5.91
CA LYS A 20 7.90 18.94 5.69
C LYS A 20 7.54 18.98 4.21
N LYS A 21 8.45 19.44 3.35
CA LYS A 21 8.25 19.48 1.89
C LYS A 21 8.12 18.06 1.33
N GLU A 22 9.03 17.16 1.70
CA GLU A 22 9.03 15.76 1.27
C GLU A 22 7.76 15.02 1.72
N MET A 23 7.31 15.25 2.95
CA MET A 23 6.08 14.64 3.46
C MET A 23 4.83 15.10 2.68
N ILE A 24 4.77 16.38 2.30
CA ILE A 24 3.67 16.91 1.47
C ILE A 24 3.71 16.29 0.07
N GLU A 25 4.90 16.14 -0.52
CA GLU A 25 5.09 15.49 -1.83
C GLU A 25 4.71 14.00 -1.76
N GLN A 26 5.17 13.28 -0.74
CA GLN A 26 4.87 11.88 -0.49
C GLN A 26 3.37 11.62 -0.33
N LEU A 27 2.63 12.51 0.38
CA LEU A 27 1.17 12.42 0.46
C LEU A 27 0.52 12.56 -0.93
N GLY A 28 1.08 13.39 -1.82
CA GLY A 28 0.66 13.50 -3.21
C GLY A 28 0.87 12.22 -4.00
N PHE A 29 2.04 11.58 -3.85
CA PHE A 29 2.31 10.28 -4.45
C PHE A 29 1.40 9.18 -3.89
N SER A 30 1.11 9.17 -2.59
CA SER A 30 0.17 8.23 -1.98
C SER A 30 -1.22 8.32 -2.61
N VAL A 31 -1.76 9.54 -2.80
CA VAL A 31 -3.05 9.73 -3.49
C VAL A 31 -2.99 9.19 -4.92
N MET A 32 -1.95 9.51 -5.68
CA MET A 32 -1.82 9.04 -7.06
C MET A 32 -1.67 7.51 -7.14
N ASN A 33 -0.90 6.91 -6.23
CA ASN A 33 -0.78 5.46 -6.13
C ASN A 33 -2.12 4.80 -5.80
N ARG A 34 -2.94 5.40 -4.93
CA ARG A 34 -4.29 4.91 -4.66
C ARG A 34 -5.14 4.88 -5.92
N ARG A 35 -5.12 5.94 -6.73
CA ARG A 35 -5.86 5.99 -7.99
C ARG A 35 -5.38 4.93 -8.99
N LEU A 36 -4.08 4.74 -9.11
CA LEU A 36 -3.49 3.70 -9.96
C LEU A 36 -3.88 2.28 -9.49
N GLN A 37 -3.93 2.05 -8.18
CA GLN A 37 -4.39 0.79 -7.59
C GLN A 37 -5.88 0.54 -7.89
N THR A 38 -6.74 1.56 -7.76
CA THR A 38 -8.15 1.47 -8.15
C THR A 38 -8.31 1.07 -9.63
N LEU A 39 -7.51 1.66 -10.53
CA LEU A 39 -7.51 1.28 -11.95
C LEU A 39 -7.06 -0.18 -12.17
N ALA A 40 -6.03 -0.64 -11.46
CA ALA A 40 -5.52 -2.02 -11.56
C ALA A 40 -6.51 -3.08 -10.99
N ARG A 41 -7.36 -2.69 -10.04
CA ARG A 41 -8.35 -3.58 -9.41
C ARG A 41 -9.76 -3.46 -10.02
N GLY A 42 -9.96 -2.55 -10.95
CA GLY A 42 -11.23 -2.37 -11.66
C GLY A 42 -11.62 -3.60 -12.48
N GLY A 43 -12.91 -3.70 -12.86
CA GLY A 43 -13.43 -4.87 -13.59
C GLY A 43 -12.82 -5.10 -14.99
N GLN A 44 -12.19 -4.08 -15.57
CA GLN A 44 -11.40 -4.16 -16.81
C GLN A 44 -10.09 -3.39 -16.60
N PRO A 45 -9.10 -4.01 -15.93
CA PRO A 45 -7.89 -3.29 -15.56
C PRO A 45 -7.02 -3.04 -16.80
N PRO A 46 -6.54 -1.81 -17.02
CA PRO A 46 -5.72 -1.47 -18.19
C PRO A 46 -4.27 -1.95 -18.06
N PHE A 47 -3.84 -2.30 -16.85
CA PHE A 47 -2.52 -2.81 -16.52
C PHE A 47 -2.59 -3.76 -15.33
N LEU A 48 -1.58 -4.62 -15.16
CA LEU A 48 -1.44 -5.53 -14.02
C LEU A 48 -1.09 -4.79 -12.73
N GLY A 49 -0.43 -3.65 -12.86
CA GLY A 49 -0.10 -2.77 -11.74
C GLY A 49 0.66 -1.55 -12.23
N ALA A 50 0.52 -0.45 -11.51
CA ALA A 50 1.29 0.75 -11.73
C ALA A 50 1.59 1.44 -10.41
N GLY A 51 2.69 2.19 -10.37
CA GLY A 51 3.07 2.96 -9.20
C GLY A 51 3.92 4.16 -9.59
N VAL A 52 3.72 5.25 -8.85
CA VAL A 52 4.56 6.44 -8.89
C VAL A 52 5.40 6.52 -7.62
N PHE A 53 6.66 6.90 -7.77
CA PHE A 53 7.56 7.17 -6.67
C PHE A 53 8.66 8.10 -7.13
N GLU A 54 9.38 8.63 -6.16
CA GLU A 54 10.60 9.39 -6.37
C GLU A 54 11.81 8.55 -5.97
N SER A 55 12.91 8.72 -6.70
CA SER A 55 14.22 8.21 -6.32
C SER A 55 15.27 9.32 -6.38
N ASN A 56 16.20 9.29 -5.44
CA ASN A 56 17.45 10.03 -5.51
C ASN A 56 18.52 9.10 -6.09
N GLU A 57 19.08 9.47 -7.24
CA GLU A 57 20.15 8.73 -7.91
C GLU A 57 21.53 9.20 -7.42
N TYR A 58 21.83 8.95 -6.15
CA TYR A 58 23.12 9.27 -5.51
C TYR A 58 23.56 10.73 -5.66
N ASP A 59 22.64 11.66 -5.41
CA ASP A 59 22.83 13.11 -5.55
C ASP A 59 23.27 13.56 -6.95
N ALA A 60 23.11 12.69 -7.96
CA ALA A 60 23.35 13.04 -9.36
C ALA A 60 22.08 13.58 -10.03
N ALA A 61 20.93 12.99 -9.69
CA ALA A 61 19.62 13.39 -10.17
C ALA A 61 18.54 12.98 -9.18
N GLU A 62 17.43 13.72 -9.20
CA GLU A 62 16.19 13.32 -8.55
C GLU A 62 15.20 12.92 -9.64
N MET A 63 14.62 11.73 -9.52
CA MET A 63 13.82 11.13 -10.58
C MET A 63 12.43 10.77 -10.07
N THR A 64 11.41 11.42 -10.62
CA THR A 64 10.03 10.95 -10.47
C THR A 64 9.77 9.87 -11.51
N MET A 65 9.42 8.67 -11.04
CA MET A 65 9.16 7.50 -11.87
C MET A 65 7.70 7.08 -11.81
N LEU A 66 7.11 6.81 -12.97
CA LEU A 66 5.86 6.05 -13.10
C LEU A 66 6.17 4.71 -13.76
N ILE A 67 6.06 3.64 -13.00
CA ILE A 67 6.25 2.26 -13.48
C ILE A 67 4.90 1.64 -13.78
N VAL A 68 4.80 0.95 -14.92
CA VAL A 68 3.58 0.29 -15.39
C VAL A 68 3.90 -1.11 -15.89
N ASN A 69 3.23 -2.11 -15.31
CA ASN A 69 3.30 -3.50 -15.72
C ASN A 69 2.05 -3.86 -16.52
N ALA A 70 2.22 -4.25 -17.77
CA ALA A 70 1.12 -4.56 -18.68
C ALA A 70 1.13 -6.05 -19.04
N GLU A 71 -0.05 -6.59 -19.32
CA GLU A 71 -0.15 -7.89 -19.98
C GLU A 71 0.53 -7.85 -21.36
N PRO A 72 1.15 -8.95 -21.81
CA PRO A 72 1.71 -9.04 -23.15
C PRO A 72 0.67 -8.66 -24.21
N GLY A 73 1.02 -7.72 -25.09
CA GLY A 73 0.14 -7.22 -26.16
C GLY A 73 -0.79 -6.06 -25.77
N ARG A 74 -1.01 -5.78 -24.49
CA ARG A 74 -1.88 -4.68 -24.00
C ARG A 74 -1.13 -3.41 -23.57
N TRP A 75 0.15 -3.30 -23.95
CA TRP A 75 0.99 -2.16 -23.54
C TRP A 75 0.45 -0.78 -23.96
N ARG A 76 -0.28 -0.67 -25.10
CA ARG A 76 -0.86 0.61 -25.54
C ARG A 76 -1.96 1.12 -24.61
N GLU A 77 -2.80 0.19 -24.15
CA GLU A 77 -3.87 0.46 -23.20
C GLU A 77 -3.29 0.88 -21.85
N ALA A 78 -2.32 0.11 -21.35
CA ALA A 78 -1.59 0.39 -20.12
C ALA A 78 -0.87 1.75 -20.16
N LEU A 79 -0.18 2.05 -21.28
CA LEU A 79 0.51 3.32 -21.50
C LEU A 79 -0.47 4.47 -21.44
N SER A 80 -1.58 4.37 -22.16
CA SER A 80 -2.58 5.44 -22.24
C SER A 80 -3.25 5.67 -20.88
N ALA A 81 -3.62 4.61 -20.17
CA ALA A 81 -4.26 4.73 -18.86
C ALA A 81 -3.35 5.36 -17.82
N ALA A 82 -2.08 4.93 -17.75
CA ALA A 82 -1.12 5.44 -16.78
C ALA A 82 -0.72 6.90 -17.08
N GLU A 83 -0.46 7.24 -18.34
CA GLU A 83 -0.18 8.63 -18.73
C GLU A 83 -1.39 9.54 -18.46
N GLN A 84 -2.60 9.10 -18.78
CA GLN A 84 -3.80 9.89 -18.52
C GLN A 84 -4.03 10.11 -17.02
N GLU A 85 -3.75 9.12 -16.17
CA GLU A 85 -3.86 9.30 -14.72
C GLU A 85 -2.79 10.27 -14.19
N GLN A 86 -1.55 10.16 -14.67
CA GLN A 86 -0.50 11.13 -14.36
C GLN A 86 -0.93 12.55 -14.78
N ARG A 87 -1.49 12.69 -15.98
CA ARG A 87 -1.93 13.99 -16.49
C ARG A 87 -3.16 14.51 -15.75
N ARG A 88 -4.08 13.65 -15.29
CA ARG A 88 -5.18 14.04 -14.36
C ARG A 88 -4.61 14.60 -13.07
N ALA A 89 -3.63 13.93 -12.46
CA ALA A 89 -2.99 14.39 -11.23
C ALA A 89 -2.32 15.76 -11.42
N VAL A 90 -1.63 15.99 -12.55
CA VAL A 90 -1.02 17.30 -12.84
C VAL A 90 -2.05 18.38 -13.20
N GLN A 91 -3.11 18.04 -13.94
CA GLN A 91 -4.11 19.00 -14.37
C GLN A 91 -5.05 19.41 -13.23
N PHE A 92 -5.67 18.43 -12.58
CA PHE A 92 -6.72 18.65 -11.57
C PHE A 92 -6.22 18.55 -10.13
N GLY A 93 -5.05 17.95 -9.89
CA GLY A 93 -4.51 17.80 -8.55
C GLY A 93 -5.15 16.65 -7.76
N VAL A 94 -5.03 16.76 -6.44
CA VAL A 94 -5.63 15.87 -5.45
C VAL A 94 -6.90 16.52 -4.89
N ARG A 95 -7.84 15.71 -4.43
CA ARG A 95 -9.04 16.17 -3.72
C ARG A 95 -8.82 16.08 -2.21
N GLN A 96 -9.56 16.89 -1.44
CA GLN A 96 -9.37 16.96 0.01
C GLN A 96 -9.70 15.65 0.72
N ASP A 97 -10.75 14.95 0.32
CA ASP A 97 -11.11 13.65 0.87
C ASP A 97 -10.10 12.53 0.53
N GLU A 98 -9.45 12.61 -0.64
CA GLU A 98 -8.34 11.70 -0.97
C GLU A 98 -7.17 11.95 -0.02
N LEU A 99 -6.80 13.23 0.16
CA LEU A 99 -5.76 13.63 1.08
C LEU A 99 -6.08 13.24 2.52
N ASP A 100 -7.30 13.51 2.99
CA ASP A 100 -7.73 13.21 4.36
C ASP A 100 -7.63 11.70 4.66
N ARG A 101 -7.91 10.85 3.66
CA ARG A 101 -7.72 9.40 3.76
C ARG A 101 -6.25 9.03 3.92
N GLU A 102 -5.38 9.54 3.06
CA GLU A 102 -3.94 9.24 3.14
C GLU A 102 -3.35 9.76 4.46
N ILE A 103 -3.79 10.91 4.94
CA ILE A 103 -3.42 11.45 6.26
C ILE A 103 -3.86 10.50 7.38
N ALA A 104 -5.09 9.97 7.33
CA ALA A 104 -5.60 9.06 8.35
C ALA A 104 -4.78 7.76 8.42
N GLU A 105 -4.43 7.18 7.28
CA GLU A 105 -3.64 5.95 7.19
C GLU A 105 -2.20 6.17 7.67
N TYR A 106 -1.55 7.23 7.20
CA TYR A 106 -0.19 7.57 7.62
C TYR A 106 -0.13 7.85 9.13
N ARG A 107 -1.12 8.59 9.66
CA ARG A 107 -1.24 8.86 11.10
C ARG A 107 -1.38 7.58 11.92
N ALA A 108 -2.23 6.65 11.48
CA ALA A 108 -2.44 5.38 12.20
C ALA A 108 -1.13 4.59 12.30
N ASN A 109 -0.36 4.51 11.21
CA ASN A 109 0.95 3.87 11.18
C ASN A 109 2.00 4.56 12.07
N LEU A 110 2.04 5.89 12.10
CA LEU A 110 2.93 6.64 12.99
C LEU A 110 2.55 6.46 14.47
N LYS A 111 1.25 6.43 14.79
CA LYS A 111 0.78 6.14 16.16
C LYS A 111 1.18 4.74 16.60
N ALA A 112 0.98 3.74 15.75
CA ALA A 112 1.42 2.37 16.00
C ALA A 112 2.94 2.29 16.21
N SER A 113 3.72 2.98 15.37
CA SER A 113 5.18 3.03 15.50
C SER A 113 5.62 3.69 16.82
N ALA A 114 4.93 4.76 17.24
CA ALA A 114 5.19 5.43 18.51
C ALA A 114 4.84 4.55 19.71
N ALA A 115 3.70 3.86 19.66
CA ALA A 115 3.28 2.93 20.70
C ALA A 115 4.21 1.71 20.82
N GLY A 116 4.68 1.17 19.69
CA GLY A 116 5.62 0.05 19.62
C GLY A 116 7.08 0.41 19.86
N ALA A 117 7.43 1.69 20.02
CA ALA A 117 8.81 2.17 19.97
C ALA A 117 9.75 1.52 20.99
N ALA A 118 9.24 1.16 22.18
CA ALA A 118 10.01 0.56 23.28
C ALA A 118 10.39 -0.90 23.04
N THR A 119 9.74 -1.58 22.10
CA THR A 119 9.95 -3.01 21.80
C THR A 119 10.65 -3.25 20.46
N ARG A 120 11.15 -2.19 19.82
CA ARG A 120 11.99 -2.30 18.62
C ARG A 120 13.26 -3.09 18.94
N THR A 121 13.64 -3.98 18.02
CA THR A 121 14.83 -4.81 18.19
C THR A 121 16.12 -4.02 17.94
N PRO A 122 17.24 -4.38 18.58
CA PRO A 122 18.53 -3.76 18.27
C PRO A 122 18.93 -3.84 16.79
N ALA A 123 18.54 -4.93 16.10
CA ALA A 123 18.80 -5.10 14.68
C ALA A 123 18.03 -4.09 13.82
N GLN A 124 16.76 -3.82 14.15
CA GLN A 124 15.97 -2.79 13.47
C GLN A 124 16.57 -1.40 13.69
N LEU A 125 16.94 -1.06 14.93
CA LEU A 125 17.57 0.23 15.25
C LEU A 125 18.91 0.41 14.55
N ALA A 126 19.75 -0.64 14.53
CA ALA A 126 21.02 -0.61 13.82
C ALA A 126 20.82 -0.44 12.31
N GLY A 127 19.83 -1.11 11.72
CA GLY A 127 19.45 -0.94 10.32
C GLY A 127 19.03 0.48 9.99
N GLU A 128 18.16 1.07 10.82
CA GLU A 128 17.69 2.46 10.70
C GLU A 128 18.87 3.46 10.72
N ILE A 129 19.80 3.30 11.67
CA ILE A 129 21.00 4.14 11.77
C ILE A 129 21.90 3.97 10.54
N VAL A 130 22.13 2.73 10.08
CA VAL A 130 23.00 2.48 8.92
C VAL A 130 22.38 3.04 7.63
N SER A 131 21.07 2.89 7.44
CA SER A 131 20.35 3.47 6.29
C SER A 131 20.44 4.98 6.27
N SER A 132 20.28 5.65 7.42
CA SER A 132 20.31 7.12 7.49
C SER A 132 21.66 7.72 7.07
N LEU A 133 22.76 6.96 7.17
CA LEU A 133 24.08 7.41 6.71
C LEU A 133 24.16 7.51 5.19
N GLY A 134 23.43 6.66 4.45
CA GLY A 134 23.37 6.70 2.99
C GLY A 134 22.59 7.93 2.49
N ASP A 135 21.52 8.27 3.20
CA ASP A 135 20.59 9.34 2.82
C ASP A 135 20.95 10.71 3.44
N ASN A 136 22.03 10.76 4.24
CA ASN A 136 22.44 11.94 5.02
C ASN A 136 21.33 12.47 5.95
N GLU A 137 20.53 11.57 6.51
CA GLU A 137 19.41 11.88 7.38
C GLU A 137 19.76 11.72 8.87
N VAL A 138 19.17 12.59 9.69
CA VAL A 138 19.26 12.52 11.14
C VAL A 138 18.26 11.49 11.67
N VAL A 139 18.73 10.45 12.35
CA VAL A 139 17.83 9.48 12.98
C VAL A 139 16.93 10.19 14.00
N THR A 140 15.62 10.08 13.81
CA THR A 140 14.58 10.56 14.73
C THR A 140 13.93 9.37 15.43
N ASN A 141 13.31 9.61 16.59
CA ASN A 141 12.51 8.60 17.24
C ASN A 141 11.05 8.64 16.73
N PRO A 142 10.30 7.53 16.82
CA PRO A 142 8.93 7.48 16.29
C PRO A 142 7.97 8.54 16.84
N SER A 143 8.18 9.02 18.08
CA SER A 143 7.35 10.08 18.65
C SER A 143 7.64 11.46 18.05
N GLN A 144 8.88 11.71 17.64
CA GLN A 144 9.27 12.92 16.91
C GLN A 144 8.68 12.93 15.51
N ASP A 145 8.68 11.78 14.82
CA ASP A 145 8.09 11.64 13.48
C ASP A 145 6.58 11.89 13.52
N LEU A 146 5.88 11.31 14.51
CA LEU A 146 4.46 11.58 14.74
C LEU A 146 4.21 13.07 15.04
N ALA A 147 5.01 13.69 15.90
CA ALA A 147 4.84 15.10 16.23
C ALA A 147 5.05 16.02 15.01
N LEU A 148 6.07 15.75 14.20
CA LEU A 148 6.33 16.48 12.96
C LEU A 148 5.19 16.30 11.97
N PHE A 149 4.70 15.06 11.80
CA PHE A 149 3.58 14.78 10.92
C PHE A 149 2.32 15.55 11.34
N GLU A 150 1.96 15.53 12.62
CA GLU A 150 0.79 16.27 13.11
C GLU A 150 0.95 17.79 12.90
N GLU A 151 2.16 18.32 13.00
CA GLU A 151 2.44 19.73 12.67
C GLU A 151 2.21 20.03 11.18
N VAL A 152 2.66 19.12 10.29
CA VAL A 152 2.48 19.26 8.84
C VAL A 152 1.02 19.24 8.45
N VAL A 153 0.26 18.26 8.97
CA VAL A 153 -1.10 17.98 8.47
C VAL A 153 -2.19 18.84 9.11
N LYS A 154 -1.91 19.54 10.21
CA LYS A 154 -2.91 20.32 10.97
C LYS A 154 -3.75 21.26 10.11
N ASP A 155 -3.13 21.92 9.15
CA ASP A 155 -3.79 22.88 8.25
C ASP A 155 -3.52 22.56 6.76
N LEU A 156 -3.08 21.32 6.46
CA LEU A 156 -2.70 20.93 5.11
C LEU A 156 -3.93 20.82 4.20
N LYS A 157 -3.88 21.51 3.07
CA LYS A 157 -4.93 21.52 2.05
C LYS A 157 -4.52 20.78 0.79
N ALA A 158 -5.52 20.22 0.11
CA ALA A 158 -5.39 19.54 -1.16
C ALA A 158 -4.62 20.37 -2.22
N GLU A 159 -4.79 21.69 -2.22
CA GLU A 159 -4.11 22.59 -3.16
C GLU A 159 -2.60 22.64 -2.93
N GLN A 160 -2.16 22.55 -1.66
CA GLN A 160 -0.72 22.55 -1.32
C GLN A 160 -0.05 21.24 -1.77
N VAL A 161 -0.72 20.12 -1.51
CA VAL A 161 -0.27 18.79 -1.97
C VAL A 161 -0.30 18.71 -3.49
N SER A 162 -1.33 19.26 -4.14
CA SER A 162 -1.42 19.35 -5.59
C SER A 162 -0.27 20.16 -6.18
N ALA A 163 0.12 21.26 -5.54
CA ALA A 163 1.25 22.07 -5.99
C ALA A 163 2.59 21.32 -5.88
N ALA A 164 2.81 20.59 -4.77
CA ALA A 164 3.98 19.74 -4.58
C ALA A 164 4.03 18.61 -5.63
N LEU A 165 2.94 17.86 -5.78
CA LEU A 165 2.81 16.79 -6.77
C LEU A 165 3.04 17.28 -8.20
N LYS A 166 2.50 18.46 -8.57
CA LYS A 166 2.80 19.08 -9.87
C LYS A 166 4.28 19.43 -10.03
N GLY A 167 4.95 19.78 -8.93
CA GLY A 167 6.40 20.02 -8.88
C GLY A 167 7.24 18.77 -9.11
N ALA A 168 6.79 17.60 -8.63
CA ALA A 168 7.41 16.29 -8.86
C ALA A 168 7.56 15.98 -10.35
N PHE A 169 6.53 16.24 -11.15
CA PHE A 169 6.52 15.98 -12.59
C PHE A 169 7.13 17.10 -13.45
N LYS A 170 7.85 18.06 -12.86
CA LYS A 170 8.63 19.08 -13.60
C LYS A 170 10.03 18.55 -13.93
N GLY A 171 10.73 19.28 -14.79
CA GLY A 171 12.08 18.95 -15.22
C GLY A 171 12.10 18.38 -16.63
N ASP A 172 13.13 17.61 -16.94
CA ASP A 172 13.30 16.98 -18.25
C ASP A 172 12.51 15.67 -18.30
N GLY A 173 11.61 15.53 -19.27
CA GLY A 173 10.84 14.30 -19.46
C GLY A 173 9.42 14.49 -20.00
N PRO A 174 8.62 13.40 -20.04
CA PRO A 174 9.02 12.05 -19.62
C PRO A 174 9.97 11.38 -20.61
N LEU A 175 11.04 10.75 -20.10
CA LEU A 175 11.74 9.69 -20.82
C LEU A 175 10.92 8.41 -20.72
N LEU A 176 10.69 7.74 -21.85
CA LEU A 176 9.90 6.51 -21.92
C LEU A 176 10.81 5.30 -22.16
N PHE A 177 10.77 4.35 -21.24
CA PHE A 177 11.43 3.07 -21.37
C PHE A 177 10.40 1.92 -21.40
N MET A 178 10.62 0.95 -22.29
CA MET A 178 9.80 -0.26 -22.32
C MET A 178 10.64 -1.50 -22.61
N ALA A 179 10.54 -2.48 -21.72
CA ALA A 179 10.88 -3.86 -22.00
C ALA A 179 9.63 -4.61 -22.48
N SER A 180 9.77 -5.42 -23.53
CA SER A 180 8.71 -6.26 -24.08
C SER A 180 9.27 -7.64 -24.42
N PRO A 181 8.55 -8.75 -24.11
CA PRO A 181 8.93 -10.09 -24.52
C PRO A 181 8.73 -10.33 -26.02
N VAL A 182 7.99 -9.44 -26.70
CA VAL A 182 7.72 -9.49 -28.13
C VAL A 182 8.33 -8.26 -28.79
N ALA A 183 9.07 -8.49 -29.88
CA ALA A 183 9.65 -7.41 -30.68
C ALA A 183 8.55 -6.48 -31.22
N ILE A 184 8.84 -5.19 -31.27
CA ILE A 184 7.93 -4.17 -31.80
C ILE A 184 8.63 -3.52 -32.98
N ASP A 185 8.04 -3.66 -34.16
CA ASP A 185 8.55 -3.03 -35.38
C ASP A 185 8.54 -1.52 -35.22
N GLY A 186 9.69 -0.88 -35.47
CA GLY A 186 9.86 0.55 -35.24
C GLY A 186 9.49 0.95 -33.80
N ALA A 187 9.99 0.20 -32.81
CA ALA A 187 9.60 0.34 -31.41
C ALA A 187 9.54 1.80 -30.92
N GLU A 188 10.59 2.58 -31.18
CA GLU A 188 10.68 3.99 -30.74
C GLU A 188 9.56 4.85 -31.34
N THR A 189 9.42 4.86 -32.67
CA THR A 189 8.39 5.67 -33.35
C THR A 189 6.98 5.21 -32.99
N THR A 190 6.78 3.91 -32.81
CA THR A 190 5.52 3.30 -32.39
C THR A 190 5.13 3.70 -30.97
N LEU A 191 6.10 3.76 -30.06
CA LEU A 191 5.88 4.17 -28.66
C LEU A 191 5.57 5.66 -28.55
N LEU A 192 6.36 6.49 -29.23
CA LEU A 192 6.13 7.94 -29.27
C LEU A 192 4.75 8.26 -29.88
N SER A 193 4.38 7.58 -30.96
CA SER A 193 3.06 7.75 -31.59
C SER A 193 1.91 7.34 -30.64
N ALA A 194 2.08 6.29 -29.85
CA ALA A 194 1.09 5.87 -28.87
C ALA A 194 0.95 6.88 -27.73
N LEU A 195 2.06 7.43 -27.25
CA LEU A 195 2.07 8.50 -26.25
C LEU A 195 1.38 9.77 -26.77
N ASP A 196 1.70 10.19 -28.00
CA ASP A 196 1.08 11.36 -28.63
C ASP A 196 -0.41 11.15 -28.91
N ALA A 197 -0.83 9.93 -29.23
CA ALA A 197 -2.24 9.59 -29.35
C ALA A 197 -2.97 9.71 -28.00
N SER A 198 -2.39 9.20 -26.91
CA SER A 198 -2.97 9.32 -25.56
C SER A 198 -3.12 10.78 -25.13
N ARG A 199 -2.11 11.62 -25.41
CA ARG A 199 -2.12 13.05 -25.06
C ARG A 199 -3.23 13.85 -25.74
N LYS A 200 -3.75 13.38 -26.88
CA LYS A 200 -4.88 14.01 -27.59
C LYS A 200 -6.24 13.71 -26.95
N VAL A 201 -6.32 12.70 -26.08
CA VAL A 201 -7.54 12.37 -25.35
C VAL A 201 -7.68 13.34 -24.18
N ALA A 202 -8.80 14.04 -24.08
CA ALA A 202 -9.06 14.91 -22.94
C ALA A 202 -9.25 14.08 -21.66
N VAL A 203 -8.62 14.49 -20.56
CA VAL A 203 -8.85 13.88 -19.25
C VAL A 203 -9.94 14.65 -18.50
N SER A 204 -10.83 13.93 -17.83
CA SER A 204 -11.83 14.49 -16.93
C SER A 204 -11.29 14.61 -15.52
N GLU A 205 -11.90 15.52 -14.75
CA GLU A 205 -11.66 15.62 -13.31
C GLU A 205 -12.05 14.30 -12.60
N PRO A 206 -11.27 13.84 -11.61
CA PRO A 206 -11.62 12.68 -10.81
C PRO A 206 -12.95 12.88 -10.06
N SER A 207 -13.83 11.89 -10.12
CA SER A 207 -15.09 11.90 -9.37
C SER A 207 -14.86 11.58 -7.90
N ALA A 208 -15.70 12.15 -7.03
CA ALA A 208 -15.74 11.76 -5.63
C ALA A 208 -16.21 10.31 -5.44
N SER A 209 -15.52 9.56 -4.58
CA SER A 209 -15.97 8.23 -4.17
C SER A 209 -17.15 8.33 -3.20
N VAL A 210 -18.17 7.50 -3.38
CA VAL A 210 -19.36 7.45 -2.51
C VAL A 210 -18.97 6.89 -1.15
N GLN A 211 -19.20 7.59 -0.02
CA GLN A 211 -18.93 7.02 1.32
C GLN A 211 -19.65 5.68 1.52
N VAL A 212 -18.90 4.69 2.00
CA VAL A 212 -19.40 3.36 2.37
C VAL A 212 -19.14 3.15 3.86
N ALA A 213 -20.04 2.46 4.56
CA ALA A 213 -19.86 2.09 5.96
C ALA A 213 -19.38 0.64 6.08
N TRP A 214 -18.72 0.28 7.17
CA TRP A 214 -18.30 -1.10 7.43
C TRP A 214 -19.54 -1.98 7.64
N PRO A 215 -19.82 -2.99 6.79
CA PRO A 215 -21.08 -3.72 6.89
C PRO A 215 -21.02 -4.92 7.84
N TYR A 216 -19.88 -5.18 8.49
CA TYR A 216 -19.65 -6.36 9.33
C TYR A 216 -19.46 -5.98 10.81
N GLU A 217 -20.52 -5.50 11.45
CA GLU A 217 -20.54 -5.17 12.88
C GLU A 217 -21.15 -6.28 13.76
N THR A 218 -21.87 -7.23 13.16
CA THR A 218 -22.54 -8.32 13.89
C THR A 218 -22.21 -9.67 13.25
N PHE A 219 -21.67 -10.58 14.06
CA PHE A 219 -21.26 -11.93 13.64
C PHE A 219 -22.24 -13.04 14.06
N GLY A 220 -23.41 -12.66 14.58
CA GLY A 220 -24.42 -13.59 15.11
C GLY A 220 -24.23 -13.91 16.60
N ALA A 221 -24.88 -14.98 17.05
CA ALA A 221 -24.79 -15.42 18.45
C ALA A 221 -23.38 -15.97 18.75
N PRO A 222 -22.77 -15.60 19.90
CA PRO A 222 -21.48 -16.14 20.29
C PRO A 222 -21.48 -17.67 20.37
N GLY A 223 -20.40 -18.29 19.91
CA GLY A 223 -20.20 -19.73 20.03
C GLY A 223 -20.08 -20.17 21.49
N LYS A 224 -20.63 -21.34 21.82
CA LYS A 224 -20.56 -21.91 23.17
C LYS A 224 -19.19 -22.54 23.42
N VAL A 225 -18.51 -22.11 24.49
CA VAL A 225 -17.28 -22.73 24.99
C VAL A 225 -17.63 -24.02 25.72
N VAL A 226 -16.98 -25.12 25.35
CA VAL A 226 -17.15 -26.43 26.01
C VAL A 226 -15.96 -26.82 26.87
N GLU A 227 -14.81 -26.16 26.67
CA GLU A 227 -13.60 -26.39 27.46
C GLU A 227 -12.69 -25.17 27.40
N THR A 228 -12.12 -24.82 28.56
CA THR A 228 -11.02 -23.86 28.71
C THR A 228 -9.94 -24.54 29.55
N LYS A 229 -8.70 -24.51 29.06
CA LYS A 229 -7.56 -25.12 29.72
C LYS A 229 -6.37 -24.15 29.69
N ASP A 230 -5.89 -23.79 30.86
CA ASP A 230 -4.66 -23.01 31.00
C ASP A 230 -3.44 -23.94 31.00
N ALA A 231 -2.46 -23.60 30.16
CA ALA A 231 -1.12 -24.19 30.12
C ALA A 231 -0.13 -23.15 30.64
N VAL A 232 0.00 -23.12 31.97
CA VAL A 232 0.79 -22.12 32.72
C VAL A 232 2.27 -22.16 32.32
N ASP A 233 2.80 -23.34 32.00
CA ASP A 233 4.18 -23.55 31.54
C ASP A 233 4.46 -22.93 30.17
N LEU A 234 3.42 -22.65 29.38
CA LEU A 234 3.51 -22.05 28.05
C LEU A 234 2.95 -20.63 27.96
N ASP A 235 2.47 -20.08 29.09
CA ASP A 235 1.71 -18.82 29.17
C ASP A 235 0.57 -18.78 28.12
N THR A 236 -0.17 -19.89 28.01
CA THR A 236 -1.14 -20.10 26.92
C THR A 236 -2.47 -20.61 27.47
N THR A 237 -3.58 -20.08 26.94
CA THR A 237 -4.93 -20.60 27.19
C THR A 237 -5.46 -21.29 25.94
N PHE A 238 -5.86 -22.55 26.10
CA PHE A 238 -6.55 -23.33 25.07
C PHE A 238 -8.05 -23.30 25.31
N ILE A 239 -8.81 -23.01 24.25
CA ILE A 239 -10.27 -22.94 24.28
C ILE A 239 -10.81 -23.86 23.19
N ARG A 240 -11.80 -24.68 23.52
CA ARG A 240 -12.57 -25.49 22.56
C ARG A 240 -14.02 -25.05 22.57
N PHE A 241 -14.54 -24.80 21.39
CA PHE A 241 -15.94 -24.47 21.16
C PHE A 241 -16.75 -25.72 20.82
N GLU A 242 -18.06 -25.68 21.06
CA GLU A 242 -19.00 -26.77 20.78
C GLU A 242 -19.01 -27.19 19.30
N ASN A 243 -18.76 -26.23 18.40
CA ASN A 243 -18.66 -26.45 16.96
C ASN A 243 -17.30 -27.03 16.49
N GLY A 244 -16.41 -27.39 17.42
CA GLY A 244 -15.11 -28.01 17.12
C GLY A 244 -13.97 -27.04 16.84
N VAL A 245 -14.23 -25.73 16.74
CA VAL A 245 -13.17 -24.72 16.62
C VAL A 245 -12.31 -24.74 17.89
N ARG A 246 -11.00 -24.59 17.70
CA ARG A 246 -10.02 -24.48 18.77
C ARG A 246 -9.33 -23.13 18.67
N LEU A 247 -9.28 -22.41 19.78
CA LEU A 247 -8.60 -21.14 19.91
C LEU A 247 -7.45 -21.29 20.91
N THR A 248 -6.29 -20.81 20.51
CA THR A 248 -5.11 -20.73 21.36
C THR A 248 -4.77 -19.27 21.55
N VAL A 249 -4.80 -18.79 22.79
CA VAL A 249 -4.44 -17.41 23.12
C VAL A 249 -3.13 -17.45 23.88
N LYS A 250 -2.11 -16.77 23.34
CA LYS A 250 -0.81 -16.62 23.99
C LYS A 250 -0.47 -15.13 24.13
N PRO A 251 -0.69 -14.52 25.30
CA PRO A 251 -0.21 -13.18 25.57
C PRO A 251 1.32 -13.15 25.52
N THR A 252 1.89 -12.17 24.84
CA THR A 252 3.34 -11.95 24.81
C THR A 252 3.68 -10.50 25.12
N ARG A 253 4.91 -10.24 25.56
CA ARG A 253 5.45 -8.89 25.79
C ARG A 253 6.63 -8.61 24.86
N PHE A 254 6.68 -9.30 23.72
CA PHE A 254 7.79 -9.20 22.78
C PHE A 254 7.68 -7.96 21.91
N LYS A 255 6.45 -7.57 21.55
CA LYS A 255 6.15 -6.38 20.77
C LYS A 255 4.89 -5.73 21.33
N ASP A 256 5.02 -4.44 21.63
CA ASP A 256 3.91 -3.61 22.09
C ASP A 256 3.03 -3.22 20.90
N ASP A 257 1.73 -2.98 21.18
CA ASP A 257 0.73 -2.55 20.21
C ASP A 257 0.58 -3.47 18.98
N GLU A 258 0.78 -4.79 19.15
CA GLU A 258 0.60 -5.80 18.09
C GLU A 258 -0.23 -6.99 18.57
N VAL A 259 -1.18 -7.39 17.73
CA VAL A 259 -1.94 -8.63 17.84
C VAL A 259 -1.72 -9.43 16.57
N LEU A 260 -1.17 -10.63 16.70
CA LEU A 260 -0.99 -11.57 15.59
C LEU A 260 -2.13 -12.59 15.58
N VAL A 261 -2.79 -12.71 14.44
CA VAL A 261 -3.90 -13.64 14.23
C VAL A 261 -3.47 -14.67 13.20
N ARG A 262 -3.70 -15.95 13.50
CA ARG A 262 -3.52 -17.04 12.55
C ARG A 262 -4.70 -18.01 12.65
N VAL A 263 -5.32 -18.28 11.51
CA VAL A 263 -6.43 -19.21 11.36
C VAL A 263 -5.99 -20.29 10.36
N ASN A 264 -5.97 -21.54 10.81
CA ASN A 264 -5.69 -22.70 9.97
C ASN A 264 -7.00 -23.47 9.76
N VAL A 265 -7.36 -23.75 8.50
CA VAL A 265 -8.57 -24.51 8.12
C VAL A 265 -8.26 -25.51 7.01
N GLY A 266 -9.03 -26.60 6.93
CA GLY A 266 -8.84 -27.65 5.92
C GLY A 266 -7.48 -28.35 6.00
N GLY A 267 -7.14 -29.08 4.93
CA GLY A 267 -5.92 -29.87 4.78
C GLY A 267 -4.87 -29.27 3.83
N GLY A 268 -5.04 -28.02 3.40
CA GLY A 268 -4.05 -27.31 2.57
C GLY A 268 -3.76 -28.03 1.25
N ARG A 269 -2.48 -28.24 0.91
CA ARG A 269 -2.09 -28.94 -0.32
C ARG A 269 -2.57 -30.38 -0.36
N LEU A 270 -2.72 -31.06 0.78
CA LEU A 270 -3.20 -32.44 0.82
C LEU A 270 -4.65 -32.59 0.33
N ASP A 271 -5.44 -31.52 0.43
CA ASP A 271 -6.82 -31.49 -0.06
C ASP A 271 -6.92 -31.11 -1.56
N LEU A 272 -5.82 -30.65 -2.18
CA LEU A 272 -5.83 -30.23 -3.58
C LEU A 272 -5.87 -31.45 -4.54
N PRO A 273 -6.51 -31.32 -5.72
CA PRO A 273 -6.49 -32.38 -6.73
C PRO A 273 -5.07 -32.75 -7.15
N LYS A 274 -4.79 -34.06 -7.20
CA LYS A 274 -3.48 -34.59 -7.63
C LYS A 274 -3.33 -34.67 -9.14
N THR A 275 -4.45 -34.68 -9.87
CA THR A 275 -4.50 -35.00 -11.31
C THR A 275 -4.91 -33.81 -12.17
N GLU A 276 -5.31 -32.69 -11.57
CA GLU A 276 -5.76 -31.50 -12.27
C GLU A 276 -5.02 -30.27 -11.74
N GLN A 277 -4.89 -29.24 -12.58
CA GLN A 277 -4.22 -28.01 -12.18
C GLN A 277 -5.04 -27.28 -11.12
N SER A 278 -4.46 -27.11 -9.94
CA SER A 278 -5.04 -26.30 -8.87
C SER A 278 -4.84 -24.80 -9.12
N LEU A 279 -5.77 -23.98 -8.63
CA LEU A 279 -5.65 -22.52 -8.55
C LEU A 279 -4.75 -22.04 -7.40
N SER A 280 -4.00 -22.93 -6.74
CA SER A 280 -3.10 -22.58 -5.63
C SER A 280 -2.08 -21.50 -5.98
N TRP A 281 -1.69 -21.39 -7.26
CA TRP A 281 -0.81 -20.34 -7.76
C TRP A 281 -1.41 -18.93 -7.62
N ALA A 282 -2.73 -18.82 -7.55
CA ALA A 282 -3.47 -17.57 -7.39
C ALA A 282 -3.87 -17.29 -5.93
N SER A 283 -3.30 -18.00 -4.95
CA SER A 283 -3.65 -17.84 -3.53
C SER A 283 -3.52 -16.39 -3.04
N GLY A 284 -2.50 -15.65 -3.48
CA GLY A 284 -2.35 -14.23 -3.13
C GLY A 284 -3.53 -13.34 -3.57
N ALA A 285 -4.26 -13.71 -4.62
CA ALA A 285 -5.42 -12.95 -5.10
C ALA A 285 -6.67 -13.13 -4.21
N TYR A 286 -6.66 -14.08 -3.26
CA TYR A 286 -7.84 -14.36 -2.43
C TYR A 286 -8.23 -13.17 -1.56
N ILE A 287 -7.26 -12.48 -0.95
CA ILE A 287 -7.51 -11.32 -0.07
C ILE A 287 -7.83 -10.05 -0.88
N GLU A 288 -7.43 -9.98 -2.15
CA GLU A 288 -7.62 -8.81 -3.02
C GLU A 288 -9.06 -8.66 -3.54
N GLY A 289 -9.92 -9.66 -3.37
CA GLY A 289 -11.29 -9.65 -3.90
C GLY A 289 -12.31 -8.85 -3.06
N GLY A 290 -11.94 -8.44 -1.84
CA GLY A 290 -12.89 -7.91 -0.86
C GLY A 290 -13.79 -9.00 -0.25
N LEU A 291 -14.92 -8.57 0.31
CA LEU A 291 -15.89 -9.44 0.99
C LEU A 291 -17.27 -9.33 0.33
N LYS A 292 -18.17 -10.26 0.65
CA LYS A 292 -19.51 -10.35 0.05
C LYS A 292 -20.29 -9.01 0.03
N GLN A 293 -20.16 -8.19 1.08
CA GLN A 293 -20.91 -6.94 1.25
C GLN A 293 -20.09 -5.67 0.93
N ILE A 294 -18.79 -5.79 0.71
CA ILE A 294 -17.89 -4.64 0.51
C ILE A 294 -16.72 -5.07 -0.38
N ASN A 295 -16.48 -4.35 -1.48
CA ASN A 295 -15.34 -4.63 -2.34
C ASN A 295 -14.01 -4.22 -1.64
N ALA A 296 -12.87 -4.61 -2.21
CA ALA A 296 -11.56 -4.34 -1.61
C ALA A 296 -11.26 -2.84 -1.45
N GLU A 297 -11.63 -2.04 -2.44
CA GLU A 297 -11.39 -0.59 -2.44
C GLU A 297 -12.17 0.12 -1.30
N ASP A 298 -13.44 -0.24 -1.15
CA ASP A 298 -14.29 0.28 -0.09
C ASP A 298 -13.81 -0.20 1.29
N MET A 299 -13.34 -1.44 1.39
CA MET A 299 -12.75 -1.97 2.64
C MET A 299 -11.53 -1.17 3.07
N GLU A 300 -10.55 -0.97 2.17
CA GLU A 300 -9.35 -0.17 2.48
C GLU A 300 -9.70 1.27 2.87
N ARG A 301 -10.80 1.81 2.33
CA ARG A 301 -11.23 3.17 2.63
C ARG A 301 -11.87 3.29 4.01
N VAL A 302 -12.77 2.36 4.32
CA VAL A 302 -13.46 2.34 5.61
C VAL A 302 -12.51 2.01 6.75
N LEU A 303 -11.49 1.20 6.46
CA LEU A 303 -10.45 0.81 7.42
C LEU A 303 -9.19 1.70 7.35
N ALA A 304 -9.20 2.82 6.64
CA ALA A 304 -8.00 3.66 6.46
C ALA A 304 -7.41 4.17 7.79
N SER A 305 -8.23 4.35 8.83
CA SER A 305 -7.75 4.75 10.16
C SER A 305 -7.35 3.57 11.06
N LYS A 306 -7.34 2.34 10.53
CA LYS A 306 -7.09 1.10 11.24
C LYS A 306 -5.81 0.48 10.72
N VAL A 307 -4.98 -0.04 11.61
CA VAL A 307 -3.80 -0.82 11.22
C VAL A 307 -4.22 -2.27 11.15
N TYR A 308 -4.31 -2.80 9.94
CA TYR A 308 -4.62 -4.20 9.71
C TYR A 308 -3.78 -4.75 8.56
N GLY A 309 -3.50 -6.04 8.62
CA GLY A 309 -2.93 -6.80 7.52
C GLY A 309 -3.58 -8.17 7.48
N ALA A 310 -3.85 -8.67 6.28
CA ALA A 310 -4.36 -10.01 6.06
C ALA A 310 -3.61 -10.65 4.90
N GLN A 311 -3.26 -11.92 5.06
CA GLN A 311 -2.65 -12.73 4.01
C GLN A 311 -3.34 -14.09 3.98
N PHE A 312 -3.44 -14.64 2.79
CA PHE A 312 -3.87 -16.01 2.57
C PHE A 312 -2.71 -16.82 2.01
N GLY A 313 -2.49 -18.01 2.57
CA GLY A 313 -1.47 -18.94 2.16
C GLY A 313 -1.97 -20.38 2.19
N ILE A 314 -1.24 -21.25 1.50
CA ILE A 314 -1.50 -22.69 1.48
C ILE A 314 -0.25 -23.40 1.98
N THR A 315 -0.35 -24.04 3.15
CA THR A 315 0.67 -24.97 3.66
C THR A 315 0.35 -26.39 3.21
N ASP A 316 1.19 -27.34 3.57
CA ASP A 316 0.98 -28.74 3.18
C ASP A 316 -0.30 -29.32 3.78
N ASP A 317 -0.64 -28.89 5.00
CA ASP A 317 -1.71 -29.43 5.84
C ASP A 317 -2.79 -28.42 6.24
N ALA A 318 -2.73 -27.16 5.77
CA ALA A 318 -3.75 -26.16 6.05
C ALA A 318 -3.85 -25.07 4.97
N PHE A 319 -5.05 -24.52 4.83
CA PHE A 319 -5.25 -23.17 4.31
C PHE A 319 -5.10 -22.20 5.47
N VAL A 320 -4.23 -21.20 5.30
CA VAL A 320 -3.79 -20.32 6.38
C VAL A 320 -4.22 -18.91 6.06
N PHE A 321 -5.04 -18.34 6.95
CA PHE A 321 -5.21 -16.91 7.04
C PHE A 321 -4.31 -16.40 8.17
N SER A 322 -3.48 -15.43 7.86
CA SER A 322 -2.66 -14.73 8.86
C SER A 322 -2.91 -13.24 8.78
N GLY A 323 -2.67 -12.55 9.88
CA GLY A 323 -2.77 -11.11 9.91
C GLY A 323 -2.16 -10.52 11.16
N SER A 324 -1.94 -9.23 11.12
CA SER A 324 -1.53 -8.41 12.26
C SER A 324 -2.47 -7.22 12.38
N THR A 325 -2.81 -6.87 13.61
CA THR A 325 -3.57 -5.66 13.94
C THR A 325 -3.06 -5.12 15.26
N ARG A 326 -3.73 -4.12 15.81
CA ARG A 326 -3.42 -3.51 17.12
C ARG A 326 -4.58 -3.72 18.07
N PRO A 327 -4.36 -3.74 19.40
CA PRO A 327 -5.44 -3.94 20.37
C PRO A 327 -6.61 -2.97 20.22
N GLU A 328 -6.37 -1.72 19.79
CA GLU A 328 -7.41 -0.71 19.56
C GLU A 328 -8.20 -0.86 18.24
N ASP A 329 -7.72 -1.73 17.35
CA ASP A 329 -8.26 -1.98 16.02
C ASP A 329 -8.89 -3.38 15.87
N LEU A 330 -8.92 -4.17 16.96
CA LEU A 330 -9.60 -5.47 17.06
C LEU A 330 -11.10 -5.29 17.35
#